data_AF-A0A2V9KXN7-F1
#
_entry.id   AF-A0A2V9KXN7-F1
#
_cell.length_a   1.000
_cell.length_b   1.000
_cell.length_c   1.000
_cell.angle_alpha   90.00
_cell.angle_beta   90.00
_cell.angle_gamma   90.00
#
_symmetry.space_group_name_H-M   'P 1'
#
loop_
_entity.id
_entity.type
_entity.pdbx_description
1 polymer ?
#
loop_
_entity_poly.entity_id
_entity_poly.type
_entity_poly.pdbx_seq_one_letter_code
_entity_poly.pdbx_strand_id
1 'polypeptide(L)' 'MFSYLSPEQRVPQDHPVRMLRRLVDEVLRKLSRRFTAMYAHGGRPSIPPEKLLR' A
#
# COMPACT_ATOMS: atom_id res chain seq x y z
N MET A 1 2.97 -18.71 -4.89
CA MET A 1 3.71 -18.76 -3.62
C MET A 1 3.23 -17.60 -2.75
N PHE A 2 2.45 -17.87 -1.71
CA PHE A 2 2.02 -16.86 -0.75
C PHE A 2 3.00 -16.87 0.43
N SER A 3 3.35 -15.71 0.95
CA SER A 3 4.10 -15.62 2.20
C SER A 3 3.20 -15.10 3.31
N TYR A 4 3.27 -15.78 4.45
CA TYR A 4 2.60 -15.38 5.69
C TYR A 4 3.36 -14.28 6.45
N LEU A 5 4.49 -13.81 5.92
CA LEU A 5 5.29 -12.76 6.53
C LEU A 5 4.99 -11.42 5.87
N SER A 6 4.51 -10.48 6.68
CA SER A 6 4.36 -9.08 6.30
C SER A 6 5.71 -8.45 5.93
N PRO A 7 5.74 -7.43 5.06
CA PRO A 7 6.94 -6.66 4.77
C PRO A 7 7.62 -6.13 6.04
N GLU A 8 6.85 -5.77 7.07
CA GLU A 8 7.34 -5.26 8.35
C GLU A 8 8.11 -6.31 9.15
N GLN A 9 7.76 -7.59 8.99
CA GLN A 9 8.50 -8.71 9.58
C GLN A 9 9.79 -9.03 8.83
N ARG A 10 9.93 -8.57 7.59
CA ARG A 10 11.09 -8.84 6.72
C ARG A 10 12.13 -7.73 6.76
N VAL A 11 11.69 -6.49 6.88
CA VAL A 11 12.57 -5.31 6.81
C VAL A 11 12.83 -4.80 8.23
N PRO A 12 14.08 -4.75 8.73
CA PRO A 12 14.39 -4.18 10.05
C PRO A 12 13.88 -2.76 10.23
N GLN A 13 13.57 -2.35 11.46
CA GLN A 13 13.03 -1.01 11.75
C GLN A 13 13.98 0.13 11.38
N ASP A 14 15.29 -0.10 11.51
CA ASP A 14 16.34 0.87 11.21
C ASP A 14 16.84 0.79 9.75
N HIS A 15 16.11 0.06 8.89
CA HIS A 15 16.53 -0.09 7.50
C HIS A 15 16.23 1.18 6.70
N PRO A 16 17.18 1.73 5.92
CA PRO A 16 17.03 3.00 5.20
C PRO A 16 15.84 3.02 4.23
N VAL A 17 15.47 1.87 3.66
CA VAL A 17 14.28 1.74 2.79
C VAL A 17 12.96 2.09 3.47
N ARG A 18 12.87 2.03 4.81
CA ARG A 18 11.65 2.42 5.54
C ARG A 18 11.39 3.92 5.48
N MET A 19 12.40 4.74 5.18
CA MET A 19 12.19 6.16 4.90
C MET A 19 11.33 6.36 3.64
N LEU A 20 11.59 5.57 2.59
CA LEU A 20 10.84 5.63 1.34
C LEU A 20 9.37 5.29 1.56
N ARG A 21 9.06 4.37 2.50
CA ARG A 21 7.69 4.02 2.83
C ARG A 21 6.87 5.24 3.25
N ARG A 22 7.41 6.11 4.12
CA ARG A 22 6.71 7.32 4.57
C ARG A 22 6.35 8.24 3.40
N LEU A 23 7.28 8.41 2.46
CA LEU A 23 7.06 9.22 1.26
C LEU A 23 5.95 8.64 0.37
N VAL A 24 6.02 7.32 0.14
CA VAL A 24 5.02 6.60 -0.68
C VAL A 24 3.64 6.65 -0.03
N ASP A 25 3.55 6.44 1.29
CA ASP A 25 2.28 6.51 2.03
C ASP A 25 1.63 7.90 1.92
N GLU A 26 2.43 8.97 1.97
CA GLU A 26 1.93 10.33 1.81
C GLU A 26 1.36 10.57 0.40
N VAL A 27 2.10 10.14 -0.63
CA VAL A 27 1.67 10.28 -2.03
C VAL A 27 0.40 9.47 -2.29
N LEU A 28 0.34 8.22 -1.82
CA LEU A 28 -0.84 7.37 -1.96
C LEU A 28 -2.05 7.94 -1.24
N ARG A 29 -1.87 8.53 -0.05
CA ARG A 29 -2.95 9.21 0.66
C ARG A 29 -3.52 10.39 -0.15
N LYS A 30 -2.66 11.17 -0.80
CA LYS A 30 -3.08 12.27 -1.70
C LYS A 30 -3.84 11.75 -2.93
N LEU A 31 -3.43 10.60 -3.47
CA LEU A 31 -4.05 9.99 -4.64
C LEU A 31 -5.31 9.17 -4.33
N SER A 32 -5.56 8.82 -3.06
CA SER A 32 -6.66 7.95 -2.64
C SER A 32 -8.00 8.38 -3.21
N ARG A 33 -8.37 9.67 -3.14
CA ARG A 33 -9.64 10.17 -3.70
C ARG A 33 -9.77 9.93 -5.22
N ARG A 34 -8.67 10.10 -5.96
CA ARG A 34 -8.64 9.87 -7.41
C ARG A 34 -8.78 8.37 -7.72
N PHE A 35 -8.14 7.51 -6.94
CA PHE A 35 -8.31 6.07 -7.07
C PHE A 35 -9.74 5.64 -6.74
N THR A 36 -10.31 6.14 -5.64
CA THR A 36 -11.72 5.87 -5.26
C THR A 36 -12.68 6.23 -6.38
N ALA A 37 -12.49 7.36 -7.07
CA ALA A 37 -13.33 7.75 -8.19
C ALA A 37 -13.18 6.84 -9.42
N MET A 38 -12.00 6.23 -9.63
CA MET A 38 -11.77 5.28 -10.73
C MET A 38 -12.28 3.88 -10.42
N TYR A 39 -12.48 3.53 -9.15
CA TYR A 39 -12.96 2.20 -8.78
C TYR A 39 -14.45 2.03 -9.05
N ALA A 40 -14.78 0.90 -9.68
CA ALA A 40 -16.16 0.47 -9.87
C ALA A 40 -16.88 0.41 -8.52
N HIS A 41 -18.07 1.01 -8.45
CA HIS A 41 -18.88 1.05 -7.23
C HIS A 41 -19.52 -0.32 -6.91
N GLY A 42 -19.46 -1.28 -7.83
CA GLY A 42 -19.94 -2.65 -7.69
C GLY A 42 -19.07 -3.65 -8.46
N GLY A 43 -19.29 -4.95 -8.22
CA GLY A 43 -18.46 -6.04 -8.74
C GLY A 43 -17.45 -6.57 -7.70
N ARG A 44 -16.45 -7.34 -8.14
CA ARG A 44 -15.40 -7.84 -7.23
C ARG A 44 -14.58 -6.65 -6.72
N PRO A 45 -14.45 -6.43 -5.40
CA PRO A 45 -13.70 -5.31 -4.86
C PRO A 45 -12.28 -5.30 -5.43
N SER A 46 -11.87 -4.20 -6.06
CA SER A 46 -10.48 -3.99 -6.41
C SER A 46 -9.66 -3.89 -5.12
N ILE A 47 -8.45 -4.45 -5.11
CA ILE A 47 -7.52 -4.25 -4.01
C ILE A 47 -6.92 -2.84 -4.18
N PRO A 48 -7.12 -1.93 -3.22
CA PRO A 48 -6.53 -0.60 -3.28
C PRO A 48 -4.99 -0.69 -3.31
N PRO A 49 -4.28 0.15 -4.09
CA PRO A 49 -2.82 0.13 -4.16
C PRO A 49 -2.18 0.34 -2.78
N GLU A 50 -2.80 1.11 -1.89
CA GLU A 50 -2.33 1.29 -0.51
C GLU A 50 -2.40 0.01 0.34
N LYS A 51 -3.23 -0.97 -0.05
CA LYS A 51 -3.27 -2.29 0.60
C LYS A 51 -2.25 -3.27 0.04
N LEU A 52 -1.75 -3.05 -1.18
CA LEU A 52 -0.69 -3.89 -1.77
C LEU A 52 0.69 -3.63 -1.16
N LEU A 53 0.82 -2.51 -0.44
CA LEU A 53 2.06 -2.15 0.23
C LEU A 53 2.07 -2.57 1.71
N ARG A 54 0.93 -2.95 2.32
CA ARG A 54 0.92 -3.53 3.67
C ARG A 54 1.27 -5.01 3.64
#